data_AF-A0A520I7G2-F1
#
_entry.id   AF-A0A520I7G2-F1
#
_cell.length_a   1.000
_cell.length_b   1.000
_cell.length_c   1.000
_cell.angle_alpha   90.00
_cell.angle_beta   90.00
_cell.angle_gamma   90.00
#
_symmetry.space_group_name_H-M   'P 1'
#
loop_
_entity.id
_entity.type
_entity.pdbx_description
1 polymer ?
#
loop_
_entity_poly.entity_id
_entity_poly.type
_entity_poly.pdbx_seq_one_letter_code
_entity_poly.pdbx_strand_id
1 'polypeptide(L)'
;MGSVADRQRALRAAMPVWKPRTLHAVLDDAVRATPDRPFVITDDQSWTYAEMAAWSKRLAAGLVALGVTPGEKVALVLANYPEFVAIRYAVSRIGAVCVPINILNRRDELRYLLDQSNAVLLVTMDQFRSVDYLDMLDQIAPGWENAGGGDGLPKLRHVVVLPTGEAPDRSSARTFSSLET
;
A
#
# COMPACT_ATOMS: atom_id res chain seq x y z
N MET A 1 17.95 8.67 -28.11
CA MET A 1 17.65 7.71 -27.02
C MET A 1 18.20 6.36 -27.45
N GLY A 2 19.05 5.71 -26.65
CA GLY A 2 19.73 4.46 -27.06
C GLY A 2 18.75 3.32 -27.34
N SER A 3 19.20 2.31 -28.10
CA SER A 3 18.41 1.12 -28.38
C SER A 3 18.01 0.39 -27.10
N VAL A 4 17.04 -0.52 -27.17
CA VAL A 4 16.72 -1.42 -26.03
C VAL A 4 17.97 -2.16 -25.56
N ALA A 5 18.80 -2.63 -26.50
CA ALA A 5 20.04 -3.34 -26.20
C ALA A 5 21.07 -2.47 -25.47
N ASP A 6 21.19 -1.18 -25.83
CA ASP A 6 22.07 -0.24 -25.14
C ASP A 6 21.64 -0.03 -23.69
N ARG A 7 20.33 0.13 -23.47
CA ARG A 7 19.76 0.28 -22.12
C ARG A 7 19.96 -0.98 -21.29
N GLN A 8 19.75 -2.16 -21.86
CA GLN A 8 19.98 -3.43 -21.18
C GLN A 8 21.46 -3.63 -20.81
N ARG A 9 22.39 -3.31 -21.71
CA ARG A 9 23.83 -3.36 -21.43
C ARG A 9 24.21 -2.40 -20.30
N ALA A 10 23.72 -1.15 -20.35
CA ALA A 10 23.95 -0.17 -19.31
C ALA A 10 23.42 -0.63 -17.94
N LEU A 11 22.21 -1.22 -17.88
CA LEU A 11 21.65 -1.77 -16.65
C LEU A 11 22.48 -2.93 -16.09
N ARG A 12 22.91 -3.88 -16.92
CA ARG A 12 23.76 -5.00 -16.48
C ARG A 12 25.12 -4.51 -15.97
N ALA A 13 25.72 -3.52 -16.64
CA ALA A 13 26.98 -2.93 -16.21
C ALA A 13 26.85 -2.15 -14.89
N ALA A 14 25.71 -1.47 -14.68
CA ALA A 14 25.42 -0.75 -13.43
C ALA A 14 25.08 -1.68 -12.26
N MET A 15 24.60 -2.89 -12.52
CA MET A 15 24.22 -3.89 -11.52
C MET A 15 24.91 -5.25 -11.77
N PRO A 16 26.26 -5.29 -11.75
CA PRO A 16 27.02 -6.49 -12.16
C PRO A 16 26.93 -7.62 -11.14
N VAL A 17 26.59 -7.30 -9.88
CA VAL A 17 26.46 -8.24 -8.77
C VAL A 17 25.19 -7.89 -8.00
N TRP A 18 24.42 -8.92 -7.64
CA TRP A 18 23.27 -8.74 -6.76
C TRP A 18 23.72 -8.31 -5.36
N LYS A 19 23.09 -7.26 -4.81
CA LYS A 19 23.32 -6.77 -3.46
C LYS A 19 22.00 -6.80 -2.69
N PRO A 20 21.95 -7.36 -1.47
CA PRO A 20 20.76 -7.28 -0.62
C PRO A 20 20.36 -5.82 -0.42
N ARG A 21 19.11 -5.50 -0.75
CA ARG A 21 18.53 -4.16 -0.56
C ARG A 21 17.06 -4.31 -0.22
N THR A 22 16.58 -3.41 0.63
CA THR A 22 15.15 -3.24 0.86
C THR A 22 14.50 -2.56 -0.35
N LEU A 23 13.19 -2.74 -0.52
CA LEU A 23 12.44 -2.13 -1.61
C LEU A 23 12.55 -0.60 -1.57
N HIS A 24 12.42 0.02 -0.39
CA HIS A 24 12.56 1.47 -0.25
C HIS A 24 13.97 1.99 -0.54
N ALA A 25 15.03 1.22 -0.25
CA ALA A 25 16.39 1.63 -0.58
C ALA A 25 16.61 1.72 -2.09
N VAL A 26 15.96 0.85 -2.89
CA VAL A 26 15.99 0.95 -4.36
C VAL A 26 15.35 2.26 -4.83
N LEU A 27 14.24 2.68 -4.21
CA LEU A 27 13.63 3.98 -4.50
C LEU A 27 14.56 5.13 -4.12
N ASP A 28 15.15 5.09 -2.93
CA ASP A 28 16.05 6.15 -2.45
C ASP A 28 17.30 6.28 -3.34
N ASP A 29 17.81 5.18 -3.87
CA ASP A 29 18.90 5.18 -4.86
C ASP A 29 18.46 5.84 -6.17
N ALA A 30 17.25 5.53 -6.65
CA ALA A 30 16.70 6.15 -7.87
C ALA A 30 16.46 7.65 -7.68
N VAL A 31 16.00 8.09 -6.51
CA VAL A 31 15.85 9.52 -6.17
C VAL A 31 17.20 10.25 -6.22
N ARG A 32 18.28 9.64 -5.72
CA ARG A 32 19.62 10.25 -5.79
C ARG A 32 20.12 10.40 -7.22
N ALA A 33 19.74 9.49 -8.11
CA ALA A 33 20.18 9.52 -9.50
C ALA A 33 19.32 10.44 -10.38
N THR A 34 18.00 10.41 -10.21
CA THR A 34 17.04 11.07 -11.10
C THR A 34 15.78 11.53 -10.35
N PRO A 35 15.87 12.54 -9.48
CA PRO A 35 14.78 12.92 -8.58
C PRO A 35 13.55 13.43 -9.34
N ASP A 36 13.74 14.25 -10.36
CA ASP A 36 12.65 14.96 -11.07
C ASP A 36 12.04 14.17 -12.22
N ARG A 37 12.47 12.91 -12.44
CA ARG A 37 11.88 12.09 -13.52
C ARG A 37 10.48 11.61 -13.10
N PRO A 38 9.50 11.61 -14.02
CA PRO A 38 8.22 10.95 -13.81
C PRO A 38 8.41 9.48 -13.42
N PHE A 39 7.68 9.05 -12.39
CA PHE A 39 7.73 7.69 -11.86
C PHE A 39 6.36 7.00 -11.92
N VAL A 40 5.34 7.63 -11.32
CA VAL A 40 3.95 7.18 -11.40
C VAL A 40 3.18 8.19 -12.22
N ILE A 41 2.46 7.73 -13.24
CA ILE A 41 1.70 8.58 -14.15
C ILE A 41 0.27 8.01 -14.20
N THR A 42 -0.70 8.87 -13.91
CA THR A 42 -2.13 8.64 -14.13
C THR A 42 -2.63 9.58 -15.23
N ASP A 43 -3.91 9.48 -15.57
CA ASP A 43 -4.53 10.38 -16.55
C ASP A 43 -4.57 11.83 -16.03
N ASP A 44 -4.69 12.02 -14.71
CA ASP A 44 -4.87 13.34 -14.09
C ASP A 44 -3.55 13.97 -13.58
N GLN A 45 -2.59 13.14 -13.17
CA GLN A 45 -1.39 13.61 -12.48
C GLN A 45 -0.18 12.70 -12.72
N SER A 46 1.03 13.28 -12.58
CA SER A 46 2.28 12.54 -12.51
C SER A 46 2.98 12.84 -11.19
N TRP A 47 3.62 11.82 -10.62
CA TRP A 47 4.52 11.92 -9.48
C TRP A 47 5.93 11.60 -9.93
N THR A 48 6.86 12.45 -9.54
CA THR A 48 8.29 12.23 -9.68
C THR A 48 8.80 11.18 -8.67
N TYR A 49 10.02 10.68 -8.88
CA TYR A 49 10.70 9.83 -7.90
C TYR A 49 10.80 10.52 -6.53
N ALA A 50 11.19 11.80 -6.51
CA ALA A 50 11.33 12.58 -5.29
C ALA A 50 10.00 12.73 -4.53
N GLU A 51 8.91 13.06 -5.22
CA GLU A 51 7.58 13.21 -4.61
C GLU A 51 7.07 11.89 -4.04
N MET A 52 7.20 10.79 -4.79
CA MET A 52 6.76 9.48 -4.33
C MET A 52 7.56 8.99 -3.13
N ALA A 53 8.87 9.26 -3.10
CA ALA A 53 9.71 8.97 -1.95
C ALA A 53 9.32 9.82 -0.72
N ALA A 54 9.06 11.12 -0.89
CA ALA A 54 8.60 11.98 0.18
C ALA A 54 7.24 11.53 0.73
N TRP A 55 6.31 11.17 -0.14
CA TRP A 55 5.00 10.67 0.25
C TRP A 55 5.10 9.36 1.04
N SER A 56 5.90 8.40 0.56
CA SER A 56 6.13 7.15 1.28
C SER A 56 6.75 7.33 2.67
N LYS A 57 7.51 8.41 2.90
CA LYS A 57 8.07 8.74 4.23
C LYS A 57 7.00 9.25 5.19
N ARG A 58 6.10 10.12 4.72
CA ARG A 58 4.94 10.59 5.51
C ARG A 58 4.05 9.42 5.92
N LEU A 59 3.68 8.59 4.95
CA LEU A 59 2.90 7.37 5.20
C LEU A 59 3.61 6.42 6.17
N ALA A 60 4.93 6.27 6.09
CA ALA A 60 5.70 5.44 7.01
C ALA A 60 5.60 5.95 8.46
N ALA A 61 5.67 7.27 8.65
CA ALA A 61 5.47 7.87 9.97
C ALA A 61 4.05 7.62 10.50
N GLY A 62 3.02 7.74 9.65
CA GLY A 62 1.65 7.38 10.00
C GLY A 62 1.48 5.91 10.40
N LEU A 63 2.12 4.99 9.68
CA LEU A 63 2.11 3.56 10.03
C LEU A 63 2.77 3.29 11.39
N VAL A 64 3.89 3.95 11.69
CA VAL A 64 4.54 3.88 13.02
C VAL A 64 3.64 4.47 14.10
N ALA A 65 2.95 5.58 13.83
CA ALA A 65 2.01 6.19 14.76
C ALA A 65 0.80 5.28 15.07
N LEU A 66 0.40 4.43 14.12
CA LEU A 66 -0.58 3.35 14.32
C LEU A 66 0.01 2.11 15.02
N GLY A 67 1.27 2.16 15.46
CA GLY A 67 1.91 1.08 16.19
C GLY A 67 2.27 -0.13 15.33
N VAL A 68 2.39 0.02 14.00
CA VAL A 68 2.92 -1.05 13.15
C VAL A 68 4.43 -1.18 13.37
N THR A 69 4.88 -2.39 13.65
CA THR A 69 6.28 -2.70 14.00
C THR A 69 6.96 -3.56 12.92
N PRO A 70 8.31 -3.60 12.89
CA PRO A 70 9.04 -4.42 11.92
C PRO A 70 8.61 -5.90 11.95
N GLY A 71 8.42 -6.50 10.78
CA GLY A 71 7.97 -7.89 10.61
C GLY A 71 6.46 -8.11 10.70
N GLU A 72 5.68 -7.13 11.17
CA GLU A 72 4.23 -7.19 11.11
C GLU A 72 3.72 -7.03 9.66
N LYS A 73 2.54 -7.58 9.38
CA LYS A 73 1.98 -7.65 8.04
C LYS A 73 0.94 -6.56 7.83
N VAL A 74 1.03 -5.87 6.70
CA VAL A 74 0.06 -4.87 6.25
C VAL A 74 -0.59 -5.39 4.98
N ALA A 75 -1.87 -5.74 5.06
CA ALA A 75 -2.66 -6.19 3.94
C ALA A 75 -3.09 -4.99 3.08
N LEU A 76 -2.98 -5.11 1.76
CA LEU A 76 -3.37 -4.07 0.81
C LEU A 76 -4.42 -4.62 -0.17
N VAL A 77 -5.61 -4.03 -0.17
CA VAL A 77 -6.68 -4.26 -1.15
C VAL A 77 -6.95 -2.94 -1.86
N LEU A 78 -6.11 -2.61 -2.85
CA LEU A 78 -6.20 -1.36 -3.60
C LEU A 78 -6.10 -1.66 -5.09
N ALA A 79 -6.88 -0.94 -5.90
CA ALA A 79 -6.69 -0.94 -7.34
C ALA A 79 -5.39 -0.20 -7.72
N ASN A 80 -5.19 0.03 -9.03
CA ASN A 80 -4.01 0.71 -9.57
C ASN A 80 -4.03 2.23 -9.30
N TYR A 81 -4.12 2.61 -8.03
CA TYR A 81 -4.04 3.99 -7.56
C TYR A 81 -2.60 4.35 -7.13
N PRO A 82 -2.17 5.61 -7.23
CA PRO A 82 -0.86 6.08 -6.76
C PRO A 82 -0.55 5.70 -5.30
N GLU A 83 -1.58 5.70 -4.45
CA GLU A 83 -1.56 5.33 -3.03
C GLU A 83 -1.00 3.92 -2.82
N PHE A 84 -1.34 2.98 -3.71
CA PHE A 84 -0.81 1.61 -3.65
C PHE A 84 0.72 1.59 -3.81
N VAL A 85 1.27 2.45 -4.67
CA VAL A 85 2.72 2.57 -4.84
C VAL A 85 3.34 3.20 -3.60
N ALA A 86 2.79 4.31 -3.12
CA ALA A 86 3.30 5.05 -1.98
C ALA A 86 3.32 4.19 -0.69
N ILE A 87 2.20 3.52 -0.39
CA ILE A 87 2.05 2.72 0.83
C ILE A 87 2.95 1.49 0.83
N ARG A 88 3.22 0.88 -0.33
CA ARG A 88 4.16 -0.25 -0.42
C ARG A 88 5.57 0.14 -0.03
N TYR A 89 6.03 1.31 -0.47
CA TYR A 89 7.32 1.83 -0.03
C TYR A 89 7.30 2.22 1.46
N ALA A 90 6.20 2.79 1.95
CA ALA A 90 6.03 3.12 3.37
C ALA A 90 6.14 1.89 4.28
N VAL A 91 5.43 0.81 3.95
CA VAL A 91 5.51 -0.49 4.65
C VAL A 91 6.94 -1.03 4.65
N SER A 92 7.64 -0.95 3.51
CA SER A 92 9.03 -1.36 3.44
C SER A 92 9.96 -0.50 4.31
N ARG A 93 9.71 0.81 4.43
CA ARG A 93 10.56 1.74 5.22
C ARG A 93 10.53 1.41 6.71
N ILE A 94 9.40 0.96 7.22
CA ILE A 94 9.23 0.60 8.64
C ILE A 94 9.64 -0.85 8.94
N GLY A 95 10.16 -1.57 7.95
CA GLY A 95 10.52 -2.98 8.09
C GLY A 95 9.34 -3.95 8.20
N ALA A 96 8.13 -3.48 7.90
CA ALA A 96 6.93 -4.31 7.86
C ALA A 96 6.81 -5.06 6.52
N VAL A 97 5.92 -6.05 6.48
CA VAL A 97 5.70 -6.92 5.33
C VAL A 97 4.41 -6.52 4.62
N CYS A 98 4.53 -6.18 3.35
CA CYS A 98 3.38 -5.90 2.51
C CYS A 98 2.73 -7.21 2.04
N VAL A 99 1.42 -7.35 2.22
CA VAL A 99 0.61 -8.47 1.73
C VAL A 99 -0.41 -7.95 0.73
N PRO A 100 -0.08 -7.90 -0.58
CA PRO A 100 -1.04 -7.49 -1.60
C PRO A 100 -2.11 -8.57 -1.77
N ILE A 101 -3.38 -8.18 -1.70
CA ILE A 101 -4.54 -9.05 -1.88
C ILE A 101 -5.27 -8.64 -3.16
N ASN A 102 -5.67 -9.64 -3.95
CA ASN A 102 -6.36 -9.39 -5.22
C ASN A 102 -7.72 -8.71 -4.97
N ILE A 103 -7.95 -7.58 -5.63
CA ILE A 103 -9.19 -6.80 -5.57
C ILE A 103 -10.42 -7.55 -6.10
N LEU A 104 -10.23 -8.64 -6.86
CA LEU A 104 -11.31 -9.46 -7.39
C LEU A 104 -11.84 -10.50 -6.38
N ASN A 105 -11.16 -10.69 -5.25
CA ASN A 105 -11.61 -11.58 -4.20
C ASN A 105 -12.93 -11.10 -3.61
N ARG A 106 -13.82 -12.03 -3.30
CA ARG A 106 -15.11 -11.76 -2.67
C ARG A 106 -15.01 -12.10 -1.19
N ARG A 107 -16.14 -11.95 -0.49
CA ARG A 107 -16.21 -12.04 0.97
C ARG A 107 -15.40 -13.20 1.53
N ASP A 108 -15.58 -14.40 0.99
CA ASP A 108 -14.96 -15.61 1.53
C ASP A 108 -13.46 -15.70 1.26
N GLU A 109 -13.02 -15.40 0.04
CA GLU A 109 -11.59 -15.39 -0.28
C GLU A 109 -10.87 -14.26 0.46
N LEU A 110 -11.50 -13.09 0.58
CA LEU A 110 -10.97 -11.95 1.32
C LEU A 110 -10.81 -12.29 2.80
N ARG A 111 -11.84 -12.85 3.43
CA ARG A 111 -11.78 -13.30 4.84
C ARG A 111 -10.66 -14.30 5.04
N TYR A 112 -10.59 -15.33 4.19
CA TYR A 112 -9.58 -16.37 4.28
C TYR A 112 -8.16 -15.78 4.17
N LEU A 113 -7.91 -14.91 3.19
CA LEU A 113 -6.60 -14.31 2.99
C LEU A 113 -6.20 -13.36 4.12
N LEU A 114 -7.15 -12.57 4.64
CA LEU A 114 -6.90 -11.69 5.80
C LEU A 114 -6.53 -12.51 7.03
N ASP A 115 -7.27 -13.58 7.33
CA ASP A 115 -7.00 -14.47 8.46
C ASP A 115 -5.62 -15.15 8.32
N GLN A 116 -5.36 -15.78 7.16
CA GLN A 116 -4.09 -16.46 6.90
C GLN A 116 -2.88 -15.52 6.93
N SER A 117 -3.04 -14.29 6.44
CA SER A 117 -1.94 -13.32 6.41
C SER A 117 -1.45 -12.90 7.79
N ASN A 118 -2.29 -13.05 8.83
CA ASN A 118 -2.07 -12.48 10.16
C ASN A 118 -1.73 -10.97 10.07
N ALA A 119 -2.35 -10.25 9.15
CA ALA A 119 -2.18 -8.81 9.00
C ALA A 119 -2.69 -8.07 10.24
N VAL A 120 -1.92 -7.07 10.66
CA VAL A 120 -2.28 -6.20 11.79
C VAL A 120 -2.97 -4.92 11.33
N LEU A 121 -2.82 -4.57 10.06
CA LEU A 121 -3.42 -3.43 9.40
C LEU A 121 -3.90 -3.84 8.01
N LEU A 122 -5.11 -3.46 7.67
CA LEU A 122 -5.65 -3.50 6.31
C LEU A 122 -5.73 -2.08 5.77
N VAL A 123 -5.16 -1.86 4.58
CA VAL A 123 -5.45 -0.68 3.77
C VAL A 123 -6.31 -1.12 2.59
N THR A 124 -7.55 -0.65 2.54
CA THR A 124 -8.52 -0.98 1.49
C THR A 124 -9.04 0.28 0.82
N MET A 125 -9.74 0.14 -0.30
CA MET A 125 -10.61 1.18 -0.87
C MET A 125 -12.06 0.94 -0.46
N ASP A 126 -12.91 1.96 -0.56
CA ASP A 126 -14.34 1.87 -0.27
C ASP A 126 -15.10 1.03 -1.31
N GLN A 127 -14.98 1.38 -2.60
CA GLN A 127 -15.61 0.69 -3.70
C GLN A 127 -14.73 0.71 -4.96
N PHE A 128 -14.88 -0.30 -5.81
CA PHE A 128 -14.28 -0.32 -7.14
C PHE A 128 -15.10 -1.18 -8.11
N ARG A 129 -15.50 -0.64 -9.27
CA ARG A 129 -16.26 -1.39 -10.30
C ARG A 129 -17.50 -2.09 -9.72
N SER A 130 -18.31 -1.35 -8.95
CA SER A 130 -19.52 -1.84 -8.28
C SER A 130 -19.29 -2.86 -7.17
N VAL A 131 -18.05 -3.00 -6.71
CA VAL A 131 -17.68 -3.85 -5.59
C VAL A 131 -17.55 -3.00 -4.33
N ASP A 132 -18.46 -3.16 -3.38
CA ASP A 132 -18.39 -2.52 -2.06
C ASP A 132 -17.52 -3.36 -1.12
N TYR A 133 -16.33 -2.87 -0.78
CA TYR A 133 -15.43 -3.57 0.15
C TYR A 133 -15.81 -3.33 1.60
N LEU A 134 -16.53 -2.23 1.90
CA LEU A 134 -16.96 -1.91 3.25
C LEU A 134 -18.11 -2.81 3.67
N ASP A 135 -19.06 -3.09 2.77
CA ASP A 135 -20.09 -4.10 2.99
C ASP A 135 -19.49 -5.51 3.21
N MET A 136 -18.44 -5.87 2.46
CA MET A 136 -17.74 -7.13 2.71
C MET A 136 -17.10 -7.15 4.10
N LEU A 137 -16.49 -6.04 4.55
CA LEU A 137 -15.94 -5.95 5.89
C LEU A 137 -17.03 -6.00 6.97
N ASP A 138 -18.19 -5.38 6.74
CA ASP A 138 -19.36 -5.46 7.64
C ASP A 138 -19.79 -6.92 7.85
N GLN A 139 -19.71 -7.76 6.80
CA GLN A 139 -20.00 -9.19 6.88
C GLN A 139 -18.88 -10.03 7.50
N ILE A 140 -17.62 -9.62 7.35
CA ILE A 140 -16.44 -10.38 7.81
C ILE A 140 -16.11 -10.10 9.28
N ALA A 141 -16.12 -8.82 9.66
CA ALA A 141 -15.74 -8.31 10.96
C ALA A 141 -16.64 -7.11 11.33
N PRO A 142 -17.88 -7.36 11.79
CA PRO A 142 -18.79 -6.28 12.16
C PRO A 142 -18.17 -5.29 13.17
N GLY A 143 -18.29 -3.99 12.91
CA GLY A 143 -17.72 -2.93 13.77
C GLY A 143 -16.21 -2.68 13.55
N TRP A 144 -15.69 -3.11 12.40
CA TRP A 144 -14.28 -3.02 12.05
C TRP A 144 -13.71 -1.61 12.07
N GLU A 145 -14.55 -0.59 11.90
CA GLU A 145 -14.15 0.82 11.88
C GLU A 145 -13.44 1.23 13.17
N ASN A 146 -13.85 0.63 14.29
CA ASN A 146 -13.31 0.93 15.62
C ASN A 146 -12.54 -0.24 16.23
N ALA A 147 -12.98 -1.47 15.98
CA ALA A 147 -12.45 -2.68 16.62
C ALA A 147 -11.46 -3.48 15.74
N GLY A 148 -11.18 -3.01 14.53
CA GLY A 148 -10.34 -3.74 13.59
C GLY A 148 -11.00 -5.04 13.14
N GLY A 149 -10.39 -6.19 13.41
CA GLY A 149 -10.94 -7.48 13.00
C GLY A 149 -11.93 -8.13 13.96
N GLY A 150 -12.06 -7.61 15.19
CA GLY A 150 -12.85 -8.25 16.25
C GLY A 150 -12.52 -9.74 16.40
N ASP A 151 -13.54 -10.55 16.68
CA ASP A 151 -13.40 -12.01 16.76
C ASP A 151 -13.22 -12.67 15.38
N GLY A 152 -13.61 -12.00 14.30
CA GLY A 152 -13.56 -12.53 12.94
C GLY A 152 -12.15 -12.57 12.36
N LEU A 153 -11.29 -11.63 12.76
CA LEU A 153 -9.91 -11.46 12.31
C LEU A 153 -9.04 -10.95 13.48
N PRO A 154 -8.76 -11.75 14.51
CA PRO A 154 -8.22 -11.28 15.80
C PRO A 154 -6.82 -10.64 15.74
N LYS A 155 -6.10 -10.79 14.63
CA LYS A 155 -4.81 -10.12 14.42
C LYS A 155 -4.95 -8.71 13.84
N LEU A 156 -6.04 -8.42 13.15
CA LEU A 156 -6.27 -7.16 12.48
C LEU A 156 -6.64 -6.09 13.52
N ARG A 157 -5.73 -5.15 13.77
CA ARG A 157 -5.93 -4.07 14.76
C ARG A 157 -6.59 -2.84 14.15
N HIS A 158 -6.28 -2.57 12.89
CA HIS A 158 -6.69 -1.35 12.21
C HIS A 158 -7.14 -1.62 10.79
N VAL A 159 -8.10 -0.84 10.32
CA VAL A 159 -8.49 -0.73 8.92
C VAL A 159 -8.37 0.74 8.51
N VAL A 160 -7.79 0.97 7.34
CA VAL A 160 -7.65 2.29 6.71
C VAL A 160 -8.30 2.23 5.35
N VAL A 161 -9.19 3.19 5.07
CA VAL A 161 -9.97 3.25 3.83
C VAL A 161 -9.46 4.38 2.94
N LEU A 162 -9.16 4.06 1.68
CA LEU A 162 -8.99 5.03 0.61
C LEU A 162 -10.37 5.35 0.02
N PRO A 163 -10.92 6.56 0.23
CA PRO A 163 -12.18 6.94 -0.41
C PRO A 163 -11.98 7.11 -1.91
N THR A 164 -12.80 6.44 -2.72
CA THR A 164 -12.84 6.61 -4.18
C THR A 164 -13.96 7.54 -4.62
N GLY A 165 -14.87 7.88 -3.70
CA GLY A 165 -16.04 8.71 -3.98
C GLY A 165 -17.21 7.95 -4.62
N GLU A 166 -17.11 6.63 -4.73
CA GLU A 166 -18.17 5.77 -5.29
C GLU A 166 -19.13 5.19 -4.22
N ALA A 167 -18.73 5.16 -2.95
CA ALA A 167 -19.49 4.56 -1.85
C ALA A 167 -20.08 5.62 -0.89
N PRO A 168 -21.09 5.26 -0.06
CA PRO A 168 -21.59 6.12 1.01
C PRO A 168 -20.47 6.47 2.01
N ASP A 169 -20.44 7.72 2.47
CA ASP A 169 -19.47 8.18 3.47
C ASP A 169 -19.62 7.39 4.78
N ARG A 170 -18.51 6.77 5.22
CA ARG A 170 -18.38 6.10 6.51
C ARG A 170 -17.54 6.98 7.42
N SER A 171 -18.16 8.00 7.99
CA SER A 171 -17.48 9.05 8.78
C SER A 171 -16.70 8.54 10.01
N SER A 172 -16.98 7.33 10.48
CA SER A 172 -16.25 6.68 11.58
C SER A 172 -15.00 5.92 11.13
N ALA A 173 -14.87 5.58 9.85
CA ALA A 173 -13.72 4.83 9.35
C ALA A 173 -12.49 5.73 9.21
N ARG A 174 -11.33 5.20 9.62
CA ARG A 174 -10.05 5.88 9.42
C ARG A 174 -9.73 5.97 7.92
N THR A 175 -9.45 7.15 7.41
CA THR A 175 -9.13 7.36 6.00
C THR A 175 -7.64 7.27 5.70
N PHE A 176 -7.28 7.02 4.44
CA PHE A 176 -5.90 6.95 3.97
C PHE A 176 -5.12 8.24 4.25
N SER A 177 -5.74 9.40 4.09
CA SER A 177 -5.14 10.70 4.38
C SER A 177 -4.72 10.86 5.85
N SER A 178 -5.34 10.12 6.78
CA SER A 178 -4.91 10.12 8.18
C SER A 178 -3.52 9.51 8.42
N LEU A 179 -2.97 8.77 7.44
CA LEU A 179 -1.60 8.26 7.48
C LEU A 179 -0.57 9.29 7.01
N GLU A 180 -0.99 10.40 6.40
CA GLU A 180 -0.12 11.41 5.79
C GLU A 180 0.38 12.43 6.83
N THR A 181 1.03 11.92 7.87
CA THR A 181 1.65 12.74 8.93
C THR A 181 2.89 13.48 8.46
#